data_AF-A0AAN7Z4M7-F1
#
_entry.id   AF-A0AAN7Z4M7-F1
#
_cell.length_a   1.000
_cell.length_b   1.000
_cell.length_c   1.000
_cell.angle_alpha   90.00
_cell.angle_beta   90.00
_cell.angle_gamma   90.00
#
_symmetry.space_group_name_H-M   'P 1'
#
loop_
_entity.id
_entity.type
_entity.pdbx_description
1 polymer ?
#
loop_
_entity_poly.entity_id
_entity_poly.type
_entity_poly.pdbx_seq_one_letter_code
_entity_poly.pdbx_strand_id
1 'polypeptide(L)'
;MKRSREPEEEYPTDTVGFSDDLKPEEAVRPATKIAELDESAVDTSSDIAMRCSLPPHRDVLSFTTYGEYEAHYNKLHTNRCADCHKNFPSEHLLNVHFEDCHDVFATVKRERGEHTVRNEPPF
;
A
#
# COMPACT_ATOMS: atom_id res chain seq x y z
N MET A 1 18.42 1.78 49.22
CA MET A 1 18.80 0.63 48.36
C MET A 1 18.80 1.12 46.93
N LYS A 2 19.99 1.27 46.33
CA LYS A 2 20.18 1.80 44.97
C LYS A 2 20.10 0.60 44.01
N ARG A 3 19.17 0.60 43.06
CA ARG A 3 19.15 -0.41 41.98
C ARG A 3 20.02 0.09 40.83
N SER A 4 20.92 -0.81 40.43
CA SER A 4 22.03 -0.59 39.52
C SER A 4 21.59 -0.49 38.06
N ARG A 5 22.47 0.18 37.30
CA ARG A 5 22.52 0.40 35.86
C ARG A 5 22.67 -0.91 35.09
N GLU A 6 21.86 -1.12 34.05
CA GLU A 6 22.06 -2.16 33.02
C GLU A 6 22.90 -1.57 31.86
N PRO A 7 23.72 -2.37 31.15
CA PRO A 7 24.71 -1.86 30.21
C PRO A 7 24.18 -1.70 28.78
N GLU A 8 24.78 -0.73 28.09
CA GLU A 8 24.64 -0.37 26.67
C GLU A 8 25.24 -1.45 25.75
N GLU A 9 24.45 -2.01 24.82
CA GLU A 9 24.97 -2.87 23.75
C GLU A 9 25.51 -1.99 22.61
N GLU A 10 26.83 -1.81 22.63
CA GLU A 10 27.65 -1.16 21.61
C GLU A 10 27.88 -2.14 20.45
N TYR A 11 27.35 -1.80 19.27
CA TYR A 11 27.59 -2.54 18.05
C TYR A 11 29.04 -2.29 17.58
N PRO A 12 29.87 -3.33 17.38
CA PRO A 12 31.24 -3.13 16.96
C PRO A 12 31.30 -2.62 15.53
N THR A 13 31.87 -1.43 15.38
CA THR A 13 32.41 -0.92 14.11
C THR A 13 33.84 -1.43 14.03
N ASP A 14 34.16 -2.29 13.05
CA ASP A 14 35.55 -2.43 12.62
C ASP A 14 35.62 -2.66 11.11
N THR A 15 36.27 -1.68 10.49
CA THR A 15 36.65 -1.58 9.10
C THR A 15 37.87 -2.45 8.78
N VAL A 16 37.91 -2.88 7.51
CA VAL A 16 39.05 -3.33 6.67
C VAL A 16 39.69 -4.71 6.90
N GLY A 17 39.32 -5.62 5.99
CA GLY A 17 40.09 -6.79 5.58
C GLY A 17 39.74 -7.13 4.13
N PHE A 18 40.30 -6.37 3.19
CA PHE A 18 40.18 -6.57 1.74
C PHE A 18 40.96 -7.84 1.35
N SER A 19 40.28 -8.82 0.77
CA SER A 19 40.91 -9.82 -0.07
C SER A 19 39.95 -10.12 -1.22
N ASP A 20 40.47 -9.77 -2.40
CA ASP A 20 40.17 -10.15 -3.77
C ASP A 20 39.06 -11.17 -4.05
N ASP A 21 38.51 -10.97 -5.24
CA ASP A 21 37.79 -11.96 -6.05
C ASP A 21 36.26 -12.02 -5.89
N LEU A 22 35.58 -10.89 -6.10
CA LEU A 22 34.27 -10.88 -6.78
C LEU A 22 34.15 -9.65 -7.66
N LYS A 23 34.35 -9.85 -8.96
CA LYS A 23 34.11 -8.87 -10.03
C LYS A 23 32.60 -8.62 -10.18
N PRO A 24 32.06 -7.44 -9.84
CA PRO A 24 30.72 -7.07 -10.23
C PRO A 24 30.79 -6.61 -11.68
N GLU A 25 30.10 -7.30 -12.59
CA GLU A 25 29.79 -6.70 -13.89
C GLU A 25 28.82 -5.53 -13.65
N GLU A 26 29.39 -4.35 -13.43
CA GLU A 26 28.69 -3.07 -13.56
C GLU A 26 28.25 -2.93 -15.02
N ALA A 27 27.02 -3.35 -15.30
CA ALA A 27 26.29 -2.84 -16.45
C ALA A 27 26.03 -1.35 -16.20
N VAL A 28 26.98 -0.50 -16.61
CA VAL A 28 26.83 0.95 -16.69
C VAL A 28 25.62 1.23 -17.57
N ARG A 29 24.47 1.51 -16.95
CA ARG A 29 23.31 2.04 -17.66
C ARG A 29 23.72 3.42 -18.15
N PRO A 30 23.77 3.69 -19.47
CA PRO A 30 24.09 5.03 -19.94
C PRO A 30 23.03 5.99 -19.42
N ALA A 31 23.49 7.15 -18.91
CA ALA A 31 22.59 8.23 -18.54
C ALA A 31 21.70 8.55 -19.74
N THR A 32 20.39 8.35 -19.60
CA THR A 32 19.41 8.65 -20.64
C THR A 32 19.42 10.16 -20.84
N LYS A 33 20.20 10.64 -21.82
CA LYS A 33 19.91 11.91 -22.45
C LYS A 33 18.53 11.74 -23.06
N ILE A 34 17.54 12.41 -22.48
CA ILE A 34 16.19 12.48 -23.01
C ILE A 34 16.31 13.22 -24.34
N ALA A 35 16.51 12.48 -25.42
CA ALA A 35 16.30 13.00 -26.76
C ALA A 35 14.82 13.35 -26.86
N GLU A 36 14.53 14.52 -27.43
CA GLU A 36 13.17 14.97 -27.74
C GLU A 36 12.39 13.79 -28.34
N LEU A 37 11.33 13.39 -27.66
CA LEU A 37 10.59 12.18 -28.00
C LEU A 37 9.87 12.43 -29.33
N ASP A 38 10.28 11.75 -30.40
CA ASP A 38 9.62 11.84 -31.70
C ASP A 38 8.19 11.30 -31.58
N GLU A 39 7.21 12.19 -31.65
CA GLU A 39 5.78 11.86 -31.53
C GLU A 39 5.29 10.92 -32.65
N SER A 40 6.07 10.74 -33.73
CA SER A 40 5.75 9.80 -34.81
C SER A 40 6.08 8.34 -34.50
N ALA A 41 6.94 8.10 -33.49
CA ALA A 41 7.33 6.77 -33.04
C ALA A 41 6.37 6.17 -31.99
N VAL A 42 5.26 6.85 -31.67
CA VAL A 42 4.18 6.25 -30.89
C VAL A 42 3.55 5.15 -31.74
N ASP A 43 3.96 3.91 -31.47
CA ASP A 43 3.32 2.72 -31.99
C ASP A 43 1.86 2.70 -31.52
N THR A 44 0.99 3.31 -32.32
CA THR A 44 -0.46 3.28 -32.14
C THR A 44 -1.04 1.90 -32.47
N SER A 45 -0.20 0.93 -32.86
CA SER A 45 -0.63 -0.47 -33.07
C SER A 45 -0.77 -1.26 -31.76
N SER A 46 -0.13 -0.80 -30.69
CA SER A 46 -0.36 -1.29 -29.34
C SER A 46 -1.48 -0.47 -28.71
N ASP A 47 -2.74 -0.91 -28.82
CA ASP A 47 -3.86 -0.35 -28.06
C ASP A 47 -3.47 -0.28 -26.56
N ILE A 48 -3.07 0.90 -26.07
CA ILE A 48 -2.73 1.11 -24.66
C ILE A 48 -4.04 1.05 -23.87
N ALA A 49 -4.48 -0.16 -23.53
CA ALA A 49 -5.66 -0.39 -22.73
C ALA A 49 -5.36 -0.12 -21.25
N MET A 50 -6.20 0.67 -20.59
CA MET A 50 -6.15 0.84 -19.14
C MET A 50 -6.60 -0.45 -18.47
N ARG A 51 -5.88 -0.92 -17.46
CA ARG A 51 -6.16 -2.22 -16.82
C ARG A 51 -6.32 -2.08 -15.32
N CYS A 52 -7.33 -2.74 -14.76
CA CYS A 52 -7.51 -2.87 -13.32
C CYS A 52 -7.39 -4.34 -12.91
N SER A 53 -6.50 -4.63 -11.95
CA SER A 53 -6.30 -5.96 -11.36
C SER A 53 -6.42 -5.94 -9.84
N LEU A 54 -6.99 -4.87 -9.26
CA LEU A 54 -7.14 -4.72 -7.83
C LEU A 54 -8.30 -5.61 -7.32
N PRO A 55 -8.17 -6.25 -6.15
CA PRO A 55 -9.31 -6.88 -5.48
C PRO A 55 -10.45 -5.86 -5.36
N PRO A 56 -11.71 -6.20 -5.67
CA PRO A 56 -12.34 -7.53 -5.66
C PRO A 56 -12.34 -8.31 -6.98
N HIS A 57 -11.64 -7.85 -8.02
CA HIS A 57 -11.68 -8.52 -9.31
C HIS A 57 -10.93 -9.85 -9.27
N ARG A 58 -11.51 -10.89 -9.88
CA ARG A 58 -10.83 -12.18 -10.08
C ARG A 58 -9.94 -12.14 -11.33
N ASP A 59 -10.35 -11.37 -12.33
CA ASP A 59 -9.69 -11.23 -13.62
C ASP A 59 -9.26 -9.78 -13.85
N VAL A 60 -8.33 -9.56 -14.78
CA VAL A 60 -7.89 -8.21 -15.16
C VAL A 60 -8.94 -7.57 -16.07
N LEU A 61 -9.51 -6.45 -15.65
CA LEU A 61 -10.46 -5.68 -16.45
C LEU A 61 -9.71 -4.66 -17.32
N SER A 62 -9.98 -4.66 -18.61
CA SER A 62 -9.41 -3.70 -19.57
C SER A 62 -10.45 -2.67 -20.01
N PHE A 63 -10.05 -1.41 -20.09
CA PHE A 63 -10.85 -0.28 -20.52
C PHE A 63 -10.17 0.40 -21.70
N THR A 64 -10.96 0.89 -22.64
CA THR A 64 -10.49 1.58 -23.85
C THR A 64 -10.22 3.06 -23.59
N THR A 65 -10.92 3.65 -22.61
CA THR A 65 -10.79 5.07 -22.27
C THR A 65 -10.43 5.28 -20.80
N TYR A 66 -9.75 6.39 -20.53
CA TYR A 66 -9.43 6.81 -19.17
C TYR A 66 -10.69 7.05 -18.32
N GLY A 67 -11.72 7.69 -18.88
CA GLY A 67 -12.94 8.02 -18.14
C GLY A 67 -13.70 6.79 -17.65
N GLU A 68 -13.72 5.70 -18.44
CA GLU A 68 -14.30 4.43 -18.01
C GLU A 68 -13.52 3.80 -16.85
N TYR A 69 -12.18 3.82 -16.93
CA TYR A 69 -11.31 3.32 -15.86
C TYR A 69 -11.47 4.14 -14.57
N GLU A 70 -11.53 5.47 -14.67
CA GLU A 70 -11.70 6.35 -13.52
C GLU A 70 -13.08 6.16 -12.86
N ALA A 71 -14.14 6.09 -13.66
CA ALA A 71 -15.49 5.83 -13.15
C ALA A 71 -15.58 4.44 -12.48
N HIS A 72 -14.89 3.44 -13.02
CA HIS A 72 -14.75 2.13 -12.41
C HIS A 72 -14.03 2.21 -11.06
N TYR A 73 -12.88 2.87 -11.02
CA TYR A 73 -12.06 2.98 -9.82
C TYR A 73 -12.81 3.67 -8.69
N ASN A 74 -13.45 4.79 -9.02
CA ASN A 74 -14.26 5.57 -8.07
C ASN A 74 -15.44 4.79 -7.48
N LYS A 75 -15.98 3.82 -8.22
CA LYS A 75 -17.12 3.02 -7.76
C LYS A 75 -16.71 1.81 -6.93
N LEU A 76 -15.58 1.18 -7.25
CA LEU A 76 -15.24 -0.14 -6.71
C LEU A 76 -14.04 -0.14 -5.77
N HIS A 77 -13.19 0.88 -5.82
CA HIS A 77 -11.94 0.93 -5.07
C HIS A 77 -11.84 2.13 -4.14
N THR A 78 -12.61 3.20 -4.40
CA THR A 78 -12.61 4.39 -3.54
C THR A 78 -13.37 4.14 -2.23
N ASN A 79 -12.76 4.52 -1.11
CA ASN A 79 -13.31 4.40 0.24
C ASN A 79 -13.80 2.99 0.59
N ARG A 80 -13.05 1.96 0.17
CA ARG A 80 -13.38 0.56 0.44
C ARG A 80 -12.67 0.04 1.68
N CYS A 81 -13.40 -0.57 2.60
CA CYS A 81 -12.81 -1.26 3.75
C CYS A 81 -12.07 -2.53 3.29
N ALA A 82 -10.84 -2.71 3.77
CA ALA A 82 -10.02 -3.88 3.43
C ALA A 82 -10.52 -5.17 4.09
N ASP A 83 -11.10 -5.06 5.29
CA ASP A 83 -11.52 -6.22 6.08
C ASP A 83 -12.92 -6.72 5.69
N CYS A 84 -13.89 -5.80 5.61
CA CYS A 84 -15.29 -6.17 5.32
C CYS A 84 -15.72 -5.88 3.87
N HIS A 85 -14.85 -5.29 3.06
CA HIS A 85 -15.07 -5.07 1.63
C HIS A 85 -16.26 -4.17 1.25
N LYS A 86 -16.78 -3.38 2.21
CA LYS A 86 -17.83 -2.37 2.01
C LYS A 86 -17.24 -1.08 1.45
N ASN A 87 -17.94 -0.45 0.51
CA ASN A 87 -17.61 0.87 -0.03
C ASN A 87 -18.39 1.96 0.71
N PHE A 88 -17.75 3.09 0.96
CA PHE A 88 -18.35 4.23 1.64
C PHE A 88 -18.36 5.48 0.74
N PRO A 89 -19.35 6.37 0.86
CA PRO A 89 -19.43 7.54 0.00
C PRO A 89 -18.38 8.61 0.34
N SER A 90 -17.75 8.55 1.52
CA SER A 90 -16.66 9.45 1.91
C SER A 90 -15.61 8.72 2.76
N GLU A 91 -14.39 9.27 2.76
CA GLU A 91 -13.29 8.79 3.59
C GLU A 91 -13.61 8.93 5.09
N HIS A 92 -14.27 10.01 5.49
CA HIS A 92 -14.67 10.20 6.89
C HIS A 92 -15.57 9.05 7.38
N LEU A 93 -16.55 8.62 6.58
CA LEU A 93 -17.42 7.51 6.94
C LEU A 93 -16.69 6.17 6.95
N LEU A 94 -15.69 6.00 6.10
CA LEU A 94 -14.80 4.83 6.16
C LEU A 94 -13.99 4.83 7.47
N ASN A 95 -13.46 5.97 7.90
CA ASN A 95 -12.71 6.08 9.16
C ASN A 95 -13.58 5.81 10.38
N VAL A 96 -14.78 6.39 10.43
CA VAL A 96 -15.77 6.08 11.47
C VAL A 96 -16.10 4.58 11.49
N HIS A 97 -16.24 3.95 10.32
CA HIS A 97 -16.45 2.52 10.23
C HIS A 97 -15.27 1.70 10.79
N PHE A 98 -14.02 2.10 10.58
CA PHE A 98 -12.87 1.42 11.19
C PHE A 98 -12.91 1.48 12.71
N GLU A 99 -13.22 2.65 13.28
CA GLU A 99 -13.32 2.85 14.72
C GLU A 99 -14.49 2.06 15.34
N ASP A 100 -15.66 2.07 14.69
CA ASP A 100 -16.86 1.45 15.27
C ASP A 100 -16.93 -0.07 15.04
N CYS A 101 -16.43 -0.57 13.91
CA CYS A 101 -16.58 -1.98 13.51
C CYS A 101 -15.28 -2.80 13.61
N HIS A 102 -14.12 -2.16 13.50
CA HIS A 102 -12.82 -2.84 13.41
C HIS A 102 -11.84 -2.45 14.54
N ASP A 103 -12.27 -1.76 15.59
CA ASP A 103 -11.40 -1.44 16.73
C ASP A 103 -11.06 -2.68 17.58
N VAL A 104 -9.91 -3.28 17.26
CA VAL A 104 -9.35 -4.43 17.98
C VAL A 104 -9.11 -4.10 19.46
N PHE A 105 -8.72 -2.87 19.81
CA PHE A 105 -8.51 -2.49 21.20
C PHE A 105 -9.84 -2.46 21.98
N ALA A 106 -10.92 -1.96 21.38
CA ALA A 106 -12.23 -2.05 21.98
C ALA A 106 -12.66 -3.51 22.21
N THR A 107 -12.38 -4.42 21.26
CA THR A 107 -12.69 -5.85 21.45
C THR A 107 -11.94 -6.44 22.64
N VAL A 108 -10.63 -6.21 22.73
CA VAL A 108 -9.79 -6.71 23.84
C VAL A 108 -10.22 -6.10 25.18
N LYS A 109 -10.56 -4.81 25.22
CA LYS A 109 -11.06 -4.14 26.43
C LYS A 109 -12.36 -4.77 26.94
N ARG A 110 -13.30 -5.10 26.03
CA ARG A 110 -14.53 -5.83 26.38
C ARG A 110 -14.27 -7.21 26.93
N GLU A 111 -13.33 -7.96 26.33
CA GLU A 111 -12.94 -9.29 26.83
C GLU A 111 -12.36 -9.22 28.25
N ARG A 112 -11.72 -8.09 28.60
CA ARG A 112 -11.22 -7.80 29.94
C ARG A 112 -12.27 -7.22 30.90
N GLY A 113 -13.50 -7.02 30.43
CA GLY A 113 -14.62 -6.49 31.21
C GLY A 113 -14.64 -4.95 31.33
N GLU A 114 -13.88 -4.24 30.52
CA GLU A 114 -13.88 -2.77 30.49
C GLU A 114 -15.06 -2.23 29.65
N HIS A 115 -15.64 -1.11 30.06
CA HIS A 115 -16.78 -0.51 29.36
C HIS A 115 -16.32 0.17 28.05
N THR A 116 -16.84 -0.31 26.93
CA THR A 116 -16.67 0.32 25.61
C THR A 116 -18.04 0.69 25.05
N VAL A 117 -18.21 1.92 24.57
CA VAL A 117 -19.40 2.32 23.79
C VAL A 117 -19.28 1.74 22.38
N ARG A 118 -20.26 0.95 21.95
CA ARG A 118 -20.36 0.43 20.58
C ARG A 118 -21.62 0.98 19.94
N ASN A 119 -21.49 1.66 18.80
CA ASN A 119 -22.63 2.00 17.93
C ASN A 119 -22.91 0.82 17.01
N GLU A 120 -23.56 -0.24 17.52
CA GLU A 120 -24.00 -1.34 16.65
C GLU A 120 -25.30 -0.92 15.94
N PRO A 121 -25.34 -0.88 14.59
CA PRO A 121 -26.61 -0.71 13.89
C PRO A 121 -27.45 -2.00 14.05
N PRO A 122 -28.77 -1.88 14.30
CA PRO A 122 -29.64 -3.04 14.35
C PRO A 122 -29.87 -3.57 12.93
N PHE A 123 -29.40 -4.81 12.69
CA PHE A 123 -29.63 -5.67 11.52
C PHE A 123 -28.97 -5.29 10.19
#